data_AF-A0AAD6GX06-F1
#
_entry.id   AF-A0AAD6GX06-F1
#
_cell.length_a   1.000
_cell.length_b   1.000
_cell.length_c   1.000
_cell.angle_alpha   90.00
_cell.angle_beta   90.00
_cell.angle_gamma   90.00
#
_symmetry.space_group_name_H-M   'P 1'
#
loop_
_entity.id
_entity.type
_entity.pdbx_description
1 polymer ?
#
loop_
_entity_poly.entity_id
_entity_poly.type
_entity_poly.pdbx_seq_one_letter_code
_entity_poly.pdbx_strand_id
1 'polypeptide(L)'
;MLTSTQPPSQTLGSPPRISLKGALSTRFDRRASHGVAPVKLPVRQRVPLQSWDSHMHVVEPERFPISKTAVYQPSIHTLEDALKFESTLGVENLVFVQPSHLWH
;
A
#
# COMPACT_ATOMS: atom_id res chain seq x y z
N MET A 1 -18.05 40.94 36.78
CA MET A 1 -18.42 40.43 38.12
C MET A 1 -18.64 38.92 38.00
N LEU A 2 -18.13 38.17 38.98
CA LEU A 2 -17.61 36.79 38.93
C LEU A 2 -18.66 35.66 39.15
N THR A 3 -18.18 34.41 39.02
CA THR A 3 -18.68 33.09 39.52
C THR A 3 -19.18 32.17 38.39
N SER A 4 -18.54 31.07 37.95
CA SER A 4 -17.75 29.97 38.54
C SER A 4 -18.49 29.05 39.50
N THR A 5 -19.02 27.91 38.98
CA THR A 5 -19.13 26.65 39.75
C THR A 5 -19.25 25.44 38.81
N GLN A 6 -18.40 24.43 39.02
CA GLN A 6 -18.45 23.02 38.57
C GLN A 6 -18.24 22.17 39.84
N PRO A 7 -18.34 20.82 39.86
CA PRO A 7 -19.20 19.82 39.19
C PRO A 7 -19.84 18.88 40.28
N PRO A 8 -20.36 17.63 40.04
CA PRO A 8 -19.50 16.46 39.75
C PRO A 8 -20.09 15.33 38.83
N SER A 9 -19.15 14.65 38.17
CA SER A 9 -19.04 13.20 37.93
C SER A 9 -20.26 12.37 37.52
N GLN A 10 -20.20 11.77 36.32
CA GLN A 10 -20.29 10.32 36.22
C GLN A 10 -19.69 9.76 34.91
N THR A 11 -18.73 8.88 35.16
CA THR A 11 -17.98 8.01 34.27
C THR A 11 -18.86 7.15 33.36
N LEU A 12 -18.59 7.17 32.06
CA LEU A 12 -18.94 6.04 31.19
C LEU A 12 -17.86 5.89 30.10
N GLY A 13 -17.42 4.65 29.94
CA GLY A 13 -16.11 4.28 29.42
C GLY A 13 -15.77 4.83 28.03
N SER A 14 -14.57 5.40 27.92
CA SER A 14 -13.89 5.56 26.64
C SER A 14 -13.18 4.25 26.28
N PRO A 15 -13.20 3.80 25.01
CA PRO A 15 -12.47 2.62 24.58
C PRO A 15 -10.95 2.88 24.67
N PRO A 16 -10.12 1.85 24.86
CA PRO A 16 -8.69 2.03 25.03
C PRO A 16 -8.07 2.60 23.76
N ARG A 17 -7.59 3.85 23.83
CA ARG A 17 -6.65 4.39 22.85
C ARG A 17 -5.32 3.67 23.03
N ILE A 18 -4.98 2.80 22.09
CA ILE A 18 -3.66 2.16 22.02
C ILE A 18 -2.63 3.28 21.80
N SER A 19 -1.88 3.60 22.85
CA SER A 19 -0.79 4.57 22.81
C SER A 19 0.46 3.87 22.28
N LEU A 20 0.81 4.11 21.01
CA LEU A 20 2.08 3.66 20.43
C LEU A 20 3.21 4.59 20.89
N LYS A 21 3.52 4.56 22.18
CA LYS A 21 4.71 5.19 22.75
C LYS A 21 5.45 4.15 23.58
N GLY A 22 6.42 3.50 22.97
CA GLY A 22 7.41 2.71 23.70
C GLY A 22 7.63 1.31 23.14
N ALA A 23 8.45 1.21 22.09
CA ALA A 23 9.49 0.19 21.92
C ALA A 23 10.09 0.34 20.51
N LEU A 24 10.72 1.48 20.23
CA LEU A 24 11.75 1.50 19.19
C LEU A 24 12.86 0.59 19.70
N SER A 25 12.86 -0.64 19.20
CA SER A 25 13.86 -1.65 19.48
C SER A 25 15.23 -1.13 19.05
N THR A 26 15.94 -0.57 20.03
CA THR A 26 17.37 -0.24 19.96
C THR A 26 18.17 -1.53 19.89
N ARG A 27 18.26 -2.14 18.71
CA ARG A 27 19.22 -3.23 18.41
C ARG A 27 19.76 -3.19 16.98
N PHE A 28 20.03 -2.00 16.47
CA PHE A 28 20.94 -1.83 15.33
C PHE A 28 22.26 -1.22 15.81
N ASP A 29 22.94 -1.92 16.72
CA ASP A 29 24.36 -1.68 16.95
C ASP A 29 25.03 -2.96 17.48
N ARG A 30 25.56 -3.74 16.53
CA ARG A 30 26.82 -4.50 16.65
C ARG A 30 26.99 -5.40 15.44
N ARG A 31 27.80 -4.98 14.47
CA ARG A 31 29.24 -5.32 14.38
C ARG A 31 29.70 -4.92 12.99
N ALA A 32 30.65 -3.98 12.94
CA ALA A 32 31.43 -3.77 11.74
C ALA A 32 32.16 -5.07 11.38
N SER A 33 31.87 -5.63 10.20
CA SER A 33 32.70 -6.65 9.59
C SER A 33 32.71 -6.41 8.07
N HIS A 34 33.85 -5.84 7.63
CA HIS A 34 34.37 -5.79 6.26
C HIS A 34 33.50 -5.09 5.19
N GLY A 35 34.01 -3.93 4.76
CA GLY A 35 33.45 -3.12 3.68
C GLY A 35 33.48 -3.84 2.34
N VAL A 36 32.35 -4.44 1.99
CA VAL A 36 31.91 -4.63 0.62
C VAL A 36 30.59 -3.87 0.54
N ALA A 37 30.47 -2.93 -0.39
CA ALA A 37 29.19 -2.22 -0.58
C ALA A 37 28.08 -3.26 -0.77
N PRO A 38 26.91 -3.12 -0.10
CA PRO A 38 25.85 -4.10 -0.24
C PRO A 38 25.44 -4.17 -1.71
N VAL A 39 25.67 -5.35 -2.32
CA VAL A 39 25.21 -5.62 -3.69
C VAL A 39 23.69 -5.52 -3.67
N LYS A 40 23.12 -4.48 -4.28
CA LYS A 40 21.67 -4.36 -4.43
C LYS A 40 21.21 -5.42 -5.42
N LEU A 41 20.68 -6.52 -4.91
CA LEU A 41 20.06 -7.54 -5.75
C LEU A 41 18.85 -6.94 -6.50
N PRO A 42 18.65 -7.27 -7.79
CA PRO A 42 17.45 -6.89 -8.53
C PRO A 42 16.18 -7.36 -7.81
N VAL A 43 15.07 -6.63 -8.01
CA VAL A 43 13.79 -6.90 -7.32
C VAL A 43 13.38 -8.36 -7.42
N ARG A 44 13.49 -8.94 -8.63
CA ARG A 44 13.18 -10.36 -8.89
C ARG A 44 13.92 -11.37 -8.01
N GLN A 45 15.13 -11.04 -7.57
CA GLN A 45 15.90 -11.91 -6.66
C GLN A 45 15.55 -11.71 -5.18
N ARG A 46 14.78 -10.67 -4.87
CA ARG A 46 14.36 -10.31 -3.51
C ARG A 46 12.89 -10.66 -3.24
N VAL A 47 12.07 -10.79 -4.27
CA VAL A 47 10.67 -11.20 -4.17
C VAL A 47 10.60 -12.71 -3.88
N PRO A 48 9.97 -13.14 -2.78
CA PRO A 48 9.76 -14.55 -2.51
C PRO A 48 8.94 -15.24 -3.62
N LEU A 49 9.18 -16.54 -3.81
CA LEU A 49 8.35 -17.35 -4.69
C LEU A 49 6.87 -17.26 -4.27
N GLN A 50 5.97 -17.33 -5.25
CA GLN A 50 4.53 -17.25 -5.03
C GLN A 50 4.05 -15.94 -4.36
N SER A 51 4.84 -14.87 -4.44
CA SER A 51 4.39 -13.55 -4.03
C SER A 51 3.16 -13.11 -4.83
N TRP A 52 2.39 -12.22 -4.21
CA TRP A 52 1.17 -11.65 -4.78
C TRP A 52 1.36 -10.16 -5.03
N ASP A 53 0.98 -9.70 -6.23
CA ASP A 53 0.51 -8.33 -6.38
C ASP A 53 -1.00 -8.32 -6.09
N SER A 54 -1.34 -7.77 -4.93
CA SER A 54 -2.72 -7.74 -4.43
C SER A 54 -3.56 -6.62 -5.02
N HIS A 55 -2.99 -5.67 -5.77
CA HIS A 55 -3.74 -4.50 -6.23
C HIS A 55 -3.20 -3.97 -7.56
N MET A 56 -3.83 -4.38 -8.66
CA MET A 56 -3.53 -3.89 -9.99
C MET A 56 -4.76 -3.40 -10.73
N HIS A 57 -4.61 -2.36 -11.54
CA HIS A 57 -5.63 -1.90 -12.48
C HIS A 57 -5.12 -2.08 -13.91
N VAL A 58 -6.00 -2.54 -14.80
CA VAL A 58 -5.78 -2.56 -16.25
C VAL A 58 -6.77 -1.62 -16.93
N VAL A 59 -6.33 -1.05 -18.05
CA VAL A 59 -7.09 -0.08 -18.84
C VAL A 59 -7.08 -0.56 -20.29
N GLU A 60 -8.21 -1.10 -20.75
CA GLU A 60 -8.41 -1.57 -22.13
C GLU A 60 -9.63 -0.89 -22.76
N PRO A 61 -9.52 0.37 -23.23
CA PRO A 61 -10.68 1.16 -23.67
C PRO A 61 -11.44 0.54 -24.85
N GLU A 62 -10.75 -0.23 -25.69
CA GLU A 62 -11.34 -0.94 -26.83
C GLU A 62 -12.32 -2.05 -26.39
N ARG A 63 -12.09 -2.68 -25.22
CA ARG A 63 -12.95 -3.73 -24.67
C ARG A 63 -13.89 -3.21 -23.60
N PHE A 64 -13.40 -2.28 -22.78
CA PHE A 64 -14.10 -1.67 -21.65
C PHE A 64 -14.01 -0.14 -21.78
N PRO A 65 -14.98 0.48 -22.49
CA PRO A 65 -14.97 1.92 -22.71
C PRO A 65 -14.96 2.70 -21.39
N ILE A 66 -14.14 3.75 -21.36
CA ILE A 66 -14.06 4.66 -20.21
C ILE A 66 -15.36 5.45 -20.10
N SER A 67 -15.84 5.64 -18.87
CA SER A 67 -17.04 6.41 -18.60
C SER A 67 -16.94 7.85 -19.12
N LYS A 68 -18.02 8.34 -19.71
CA LYS A 68 -18.13 9.74 -20.17
C LYS A 68 -18.08 10.76 -19.02
N THR A 69 -18.36 10.32 -17.80
CA THR A 69 -18.28 11.14 -16.57
C THR A 69 -16.96 10.93 -15.82
N ALA A 70 -16.02 10.15 -16.37
CA ALA A 70 -14.72 9.96 -15.76
C ALA A 70 -13.99 11.31 -15.63
N VAL A 71 -13.45 11.57 -14.43
CA VAL A 71 -12.74 12.82 -14.10
C VAL A 71 -11.45 12.97 -14.91
N TYR A 72 -10.88 11.85 -15.38
CA TYR A 72 -9.68 11.83 -16.21
C TYR A 72 -9.66 10.57 -17.08
N GLN A 73 -8.73 10.57 -18.05
CA GLN A 73 -8.52 9.46 -18.97
C GLN A 73 -7.12 8.86 -18.73
N PRO A 74 -7.01 7.67 -18.11
CA PRO A 74 -5.72 7.04 -17.87
C PRO A 74 -5.07 6.56 -19.17
N SER A 75 -3.73 6.47 -19.16
CA SER A 75 -2.98 5.78 -20.20
C SER A 75 -3.42 4.33 -20.34
N ILE A 76 -3.34 3.80 -21.56
CA ILE A 76 -3.67 2.41 -21.85
C ILE A 76 -2.59 1.51 -21.24
N HIS A 77 -3.04 0.55 -20.42
CA HIS A 77 -2.21 -0.48 -19.81
C HIS A 77 -2.99 -1.78 -19.88
N THR A 78 -2.70 -2.56 -20.92
CA THR A 78 -3.45 -3.79 -21.20
C THR A 78 -3.11 -4.90 -20.23
N LEU A 79 -3.93 -5.95 -20.19
CA LEU A 79 -3.60 -7.17 -19.46
C LEU A 79 -2.26 -7.76 -19.91
N GLU A 80 -1.96 -7.68 -21.21
CA GLU A 80 -0.68 -8.18 -21.74
C GLU A 80 0.51 -7.39 -21.20
N ASP A 81 0.38 -6.06 -21.10
CA ASP A 81 1.43 -5.19 -20.54
C ASP A 81 1.68 -5.51 -19.06
N ALA A 82 0.59 -5.69 -18.30
CA ALA A 82 0.65 -6.09 -16.90
C ALA A 82 1.39 -7.43 -16.72
N LEU A 83 1.01 -8.46 -17.48
CA LEU A 83 1.65 -9.78 -17.40
C LEU A 83 3.13 -9.73 -17.79
N LYS A 84 3.48 -8.97 -18.84
CA LYS A 84 4.88 -8.76 -19.23
C LYS A 84 5.65 -8.09 -18.11
N PHE A 85 5.12 -7.04 -17.51
CA PHE A 85 5.76 -6.32 -16.41
C PHE A 85 6.00 -7.20 -15.19
N GLU A 86 4.98 -7.91 -14.71
CA GLU A 86 5.08 -8.76 -13.51
C GLU A 86 6.06 -9.93 -13.69
N SER A 87 6.16 -10.47 -14.91
CA SER A 87 7.16 -11.47 -15.24
C SER A 87 8.61 -10.97 -15.04
N THR A 88 8.85 -9.66 -15.18
CA THR A 88 10.17 -9.06 -14.91
C THR A 88 10.47 -8.97 -13.42
N LEU A 89 9.44 -8.86 -12.59
CA LEU A 89 9.53 -8.77 -11.14
C LEU A 89 9.53 -10.14 -10.46
N GLY A 90 9.14 -11.21 -11.16
CA GLY A 90 9.03 -12.56 -10.60
C GLY A 90 7.81 -12.72 -9.69
N VAL A 91 6.77 -11.90 -9.89
CA VAL A 91 5.49 -12.04 -9.21
C VAL A 91 4.61 -12.95 -10.06
N GLU A 92 4.06 -13.99 -9.43
CA GLU A 92 3.33 -15.06 -10.13
C GLU A 92 1.82 -14.95 -9.92
N ASN A 93 1.39 -14.33 -8.83
CA ASN A 93 -0.02 -14.24 -8.47
C ASN A 93 -0.48 -12.78 -8.49
N LEU A 94 -1.59 -12.51 -9.19
CA LEU A 94 -2.07 -11.16 -9.44
C LEU A 94 -3.55 -11.03 -9.07
N VAL A 95 -3.91 -9.88 -8.49
CA VAL A 95 -5.30 -9.48 -8.24
C VAL A 95 -5.62 -8.23 -9.03
N PHE A 96 -6.57 -8.35 -9.96
CA PHE A 96 -7.11 -7.22 -10.70
C PHE A 96 -8.27 -6.61 -9.92
N VAL A 97 -8.12 -5.32 -9.59
CA VAL A 97 -9.14 -4.53 -8.91
C VAL A 97 -9.82 -3.65 -9.94
N GLN A 98 -11.13 -3.51 -9.80
CA GLN A 98 -11.89 -2.67 -10.71
C GLN A 98 -11.52 -1.18 -10.55
N PRO A 99 -11.13 -0.49 -11.63
CA PRO A 99 -10.88 0.94 -11.59
C PRO A 99 -12.19 1.73 -11.55
N SER A 100 -12.20 2.85 -10.83
CA SER A 100 -13.39 3.72 -10.68
C SER A 100 -13.83 4.40 -11.98
N HIS A 101 -12.92 4.61 -12.94
CA HIS A 101 -13.19 5.32 -14.22
C HIS A 101 -14.00 4.50 -15.23
N LEU A 102 -14.19 3.21 -14.97
CA LEU A 102 -14.99 2.32 -15.83
C LEU A 102 -16.49 2.36 -15.50
N TRP A 103 -16.93 3.12 -14.48
CA TRP A 103 -18.32 3.19 -14.05
C TRP A 103 -19.03 4.50 -14.46
N HIS A 104 -20.33 4.37 -14.75
CA HIS A 104 -21.38 5.39 -14.53
C HIS A 104 -22.24 4.94 -13.37
#